data_AF-U1F7S5-F1
#
_entry.id   AF-U1F7S5-F1
#
_cell.length_a   1.000
_cell.length_b   1.000
_cell.length_c   1.000
_cell.angle_alpha   90.00
_cell.angle_beta   90.00
_cell.angle_gamma   90.00
#
_symmetry.space_group_name_H-M   'P 1'
#
loop_
_entity.id
_entity.type
_entity.pdbx_description
1 polymer ?
#
loop_
_entity_poly.entity_id
_entity_poly.type
_entity_poly.pdbx_seq_one_letter_code
_entity_poly.pdbx_strand_id
1 'polypeptide(L)'
;MTENANENLETEVKPFTEGDHEIAYRTDSNPSVASGDAIRPAVVAPGHGTGRRKQAIARVRLIPGTGEWKINGRTLDEYFPNKVHQQIVSEPFATTGMEGNYDVVARIVGGGVTGQAGALRLG
;
A
#
# COMPACT_ATOMS: atom_id res chain seq x y z
N MET A 1 -22.43 -26.65 -44.34
CA MET A 1 -21.27 -27.18 -45.10
C MET A 1 -20.22 -26.09 -45.04
N THR A 2 -19.38 -26.18 -44.00
CA THR A 2 -17.91 -26.38 -44.06
C THR A 2 -17.22 -25.06 -44.46
N GLU A 3 -16.18 -24.53 -43.81
CA GLU A 3 -15.10 -25.08 -42.98
C GLU A 3 -14.34 -23.85 -42.43
N ASN A 4 -14.19 -23.70 -41.10
CA ASN A 4 -13.21 -22.77 -40.54
C ASN A 4 -12.10 -23.62 -39.96
N ALA A 5 -10.98 -23.64 -40.69
CA ALA A 5 -9.73 -24.27 -40.30
C ALA A 5 -9.27 -23.68 -38.97
N ASN A 6 -9.22 -24.50 -37.93
CA ASN A 6 -8.45 -24.20 -36.73
C ASN A 6 -7.36 -25.25 -36.67
N GLU A 7 -6.15 -24.83 -37.00
CA GLU A 7 -4.95 -25.66 -37.09
C GLU A 7 -4.65 -26.25 -35.72
N ASN A 8 -4.82 -27.58 -35.63
CA ASN A 8 -4.29 -28.40 -34.55
C ASN A 8 -2.75 -28.34 -34.63
N LEU A 9 -2.14 -27.49 -33.81
CA LEU A 9 -0.71 -27.59 -33.50
C LEU A 9 -0.56 -28.60 -32.36
N GLU A 10 -0.67 -29.88 -32.74
CA GLU A 10 -0.27 -31.01 -31.90
C GLU A 10 1.22 -30.84 -31.61
N THR A 11 1.54 -30.31 -30.43
CA THR A 11 2.93 -30.15 -30.01
C THR A 11 3.42 -31.54 -29.62
N GLU A 12 3.93 -32.28 -30.60
CA GLU A 12 4.56 -33.58 -30.39
C GLU A 12 5.86 -33.39 -29.59
N VAL A 13 5.75 -33.47 -28.26
CA VAL A 13 6.91 -33.47 -27.37
C VAL A 13 7.55 -34.86 -27.45
N LYS A 14 8.58 -35.02 -28.29
CA LYS A 14 9.44 -36.20 -28.25
C LYS A 14 10.34 -36.10 -27.01
N PRO A 15 10.26 -37.03 -26.04
CA PRO A 15 11.19 -37.03 -24.92
C PRO A 15 12.60 -37.41 -25.42
N PHE A 16 13.59 -36.59 -25.05
CA PHE A 16 15.00 -36.90 -25.27
C PHE A 16 15.39 -38.09 -24.37
N THR A 17 15.88 -39.17 -24.97
CA THR A 17 16.29 -40.39 -24.27
C THR A 17 17.82 -40.48 -24.28
N GLU A 18 18.45 -40.46 -23.11
CA GLU A 18 19.87 -40.78 -22.93
C GLU A 18 19.99 -42.00 -22.01
N GLY A 19 20.30 -43.16 -22.58
CA GLY A 19 20.39 -44.43 -21.85
C GLY A 19 19.04 -45.07 -21.49
N ASP A 20 19.02 -45.84 -20.40
CA ASP A 20 17.88 -46.66 -19.95
C ASP A 20 16.99 -45.94 -18.91
N HIS A 21 17.04 -44.61 -18.87
CA HIS A 21 16.34 -43.81 -17.87
C HIS A 21 15.48 -42.73 -18.53
N GLU A 22 14.16 -42.91 -18.45
CA GLU A 22 13.17 -41.95 -18.93
C GLU A 22 13.10 -40.76 -17.95
N ILE A 23 13.70 -39.63 -18.32
CA ILE A 23 13.55 -38.37 -17.57
C ILE A 23 12.27 -37.70 -18.04
N ALA A 24 11.15 -38.01 -17.37
CA ALA A 24 9.92 -37.26 -17.53
C ALA A 24 10.13 -35.84 -16.99
N TYR A 25 10.06 -34.83 -17.87
CA TYR A 25 9.82 -33.45 -17.45
C TYR A 25 8.42 -33.38 -16.85
N ARG A 26 8.33 -33.61 -15.55
CA ARG A 26 7.09 -33.50 -14.80
C ARG A 26 6.84 -32.03 -14.52
N THR A 27 5.93 -31.43 -15.30
CA THR A 27 5.38 -30.07 -15.09
C THR A 27 4.32 -30.06 -13.99
N ASP A 28 4.31 -31.03 -13.07
CA ASP A 28 3.40 -31.06 -11.91
C ASP A 28 3.87 -30.17 -10.75
N SER A 29 4.66 -29.14 -11.06
CA SER A 29 4.72 -27.95 -10.22
C SER A 29 3.36 -27.27 -10.25
N ASN A 30 2.41 -27.80 -9.48
CA ASN A 30 1.26 -27.03 -9.04
C ASN A 30 1.86 -25.79 -8.39
N PRO A 31 1.68 -24.57 -8.93
CA PRO A 31 1.96 -23.39 -8.14
C PRO A 31 0.99 -23.53 -6.98
N SER A 32 1.48 -23.97 -5.83
CA SER A 32 0.79 -23.77 -4.58
C SER A 32 0.65 -22.27 -4.50
N VAL A 33 -0.46 -21.77 -5.05
CA VAL A 33 -1.03 -20.49 -4.72
C VAL A 33 -0.87 -20.42 -3.22
N ALA A 34 -0.13 -19.42 -2.76
CA ALA A 34 0.00 -19.17 -1.35
C ALA A 34 -1.41 -18.82 -0.85
N SER A 35 -2.20 -19.85 -0.57
CA SER A 35 -3.51 -19.79 0.05
C SER A 35 -3.25 -19.40 1.48
N GLY A 36 -3.07 -18.10 1.68
CA GLY A 36 -2.58 -17.57 2.94
C GLY A 36 -2.56 -16.06 3.05
N ASP A 37 -3.18 -15.32 2.12
CA ASP A 37 -3.67 -13.98 2.46
C ASP A 37 -5.20 -14.04 2.48
N ALA A 38 -5.73 -14.78 3.46
CA ALA A 38 -7.06 -14.48 3.93
C ALA A 38 -6.99 -13.04 4.40
N ILE A 39 -7.57 -12.12 3.62
CA ILE A 39 -7.72 -10.70 3.96
C ILE A 39 -8.45 -10.68 5.31
N ARG A 40 -7.67 -10.68 6.39
CA ARG A 40 -8.22 -10.43 7.71
C ARG A 40 -8.77 -9.03 7.60
N PRO A 41 -10.06 -8.79 7.86
CA PRO A 41 -10.57 -7.43 7.85
C PRO A 41 -9.66 -6.62 8.76
N ALA A 42 -9.02 -5.59 8.21
CA ALA A 42 -8.13 -4.75 9.00
C ALA A 42 -8.95 -4.24 10.18
N VAL A 43 -8.55 -4.60 11.40
CA VAL A 43 -9.22 -4.10 12.60
C VAL A 43 -8.91 -2.61 12.64
N VAL A 44 -9.86 -1.80 12.15
CA VAL A 44 -9.73 -0.35 12.08
C VAL A 44 -9.98 0.20 13.49
N ALA A 45 -8.94 0.18 14.32
CA ALA A 45 -8.97 0.73 15.65
C ALA A 45 -8.56 2.21 15.64
N PRO A 46 -9.11 3.05 16.54
CA PRO A 46 -8.62 4.40 16.72
C PRO A 46 -7.16 4.35 17.21
N GLY A 47 -6.31 5.16 16.57
CA GLY A 47 -4.89 5.24 16.86
C GLY A 47 -4.53 6.59 17.45
N HIS A 48 -3.42 6.64 18.19
CA HIS A 48 -2.78 7.89 18.55
C HIS A 48 -1.28 7.76 18.39
N GLY A 49 -0.65 8.84 17.98
CA GLY A 49 0.78 8.88 17.75
C GLY A 49 1.34 10.27 18.02
N THR A 50 2.64 10.32 18.20
CA THR A 50 3.36 11.58 18.36
C THR A 50 4.60 11.56 17.49
N GLY A 51 4.66 12.46 16.52
CA GLY A 51 5.80 12.62 15.65
C GLY A 51 6.62 13.85 16.04
N ARG A 52 7.95 13.75 15.96
CA ARG A 52 8.85 14.86 16.28
C ARG A 52 9.91 15.00 15.19
N ARG A 53 10.08 16.22 14.68
CA ARG A 53 11.14 16.53 13.70
C ARG A 53 11.74 17.90 14.01
N LYS A 54 13.05 17.94 14.22
CA LYS A 54 13.77 19.14 14.67
C LYS A 54 13.10 19.70 15.94
N GLN A 55 12.56 20.91 15.88
CA GLN A 55 11.84 21.59 16.96
C GLN A 55 10.32 21.43 16.88
N ALA A 56 9.79 20.75 15.86
CA ALA A 56 8.36 20.55 15.69
C ALA A 56 7.90 19.24 16.37
N ILE A 57 6.78 19.33 17.08
CA ILE A 57 6.12 18.21 17.76
C ILE A 57 4.67 18.14 17.26
N ALA A 58 4.29 17.03 16.66
CA ALA A 58 2.95 16.74 16.19
C ALA A 58 2.33 15.65 17.07
N ARG A 59 1.15 15.91 17.63
CA ARG A 59 0.33 14.93 18.32
C ARG A 59 -0.86 14.59 17.43
N VAL A 60 -0.96 13.34 17.00
CA VAL A 60 -1.91 12.88 16.00
C VAL A 60 -2.89 11.90 16.64
N ARG A 61 -4.16 12.04 16.30
CA ARG A 61 -5.21 11.07 16.58
C ARG A 61 -5.78 10.60 15.25
N LEU A 62 -5.79 9.30 15.05
CA LEU A 62 -6.41 8.64 13.92
C LEU A 62 -7.77 8.12 14.37
N ILE A 63 -8.81 8.53 13.65
CA ILE A 63 -10.17 8.08 13.88
C ILE A 63 -10.61 7.35 12.61
N PRO A 64 -11.13 6.12 12.69
CA PRO A 64 -11.71 5.47 11.51
C PRO A 64 -12.81 6.34 10.91
N GLY A 65 -12.71 6.71 9.63
CA GLY A 65 -13.54 7.77 9.07
C GLY A 65 -13.42 7.96 7.56
N THR A 66 -13.63 9.21 7.11
CA THR A 66 -13.83 9.58 5.69
C THR A 66 -12.57 10.13 5.01
N GLY A 67 -11.46 10.26 5.75
CA GLY A 67 -10.22 10.86 5.25
C GLY A 67 -10.09 12.36 5.52
N GLU A 68 -10.85 12.92 6.45
CA GLU A 68 -10.82 14.35 6.76
C GLU A 68 -9.56 14.72 7.57
N TRP A 69 -8.86 15.78 7.14
CA TRP A 69 -7.67 16.29 7.82
C TRP A 69 -7.97 17.57 8.59
N LYS A 70 -7.74 17.55 9.90
CA LYS A 70 -7.83 18.73 10.78
C LYS A 70 -6.50 18.97 11.48
N ILE A 71 -5.81 20.03 11.08
CA ILE A 71 -4.52 20.44 11.64
C ILE A 71 -4.69 21.75 12.39
N ASN A 72 -4.60 21.71 13.72
CA ASN A 72 -4.83 22.89 14.59
C ASN A 72 -6.15 23.62 14.28
N GLY A 73 -7.20 22.89 13.85
CA GLY A 73 -8.51 23.45 13.51
C GLY A 73 -8.66 23.94 12.06
N ARG A 74 -7.64 23.80 11.22
CA ARG A 74 -7.66 24.15 9.79
C ARG A 74 -7.54 22.91 8.91
N THR A 75 -7.91 23.03 7.63
CA THR A 75 -7.76 21.95 6.65
C THR A 75 -6.30 21.78 6.23
N LEU A 76 -5.97 20.64 5.61
CA LEU A 76 -4.61 20.35 5.12
C LEU A 76 -4.11 21.42 4.13
N ASP A 77 -4.98 21.86 3.22
CA ASP A 77 -4.65 22.81 2.16
C ASP A 77 -4.38 24.22 2.69
N GLU A 78 -5.19 24.66 3.66
CA GLU A 78 -5.03 25.96 4.31
C GLU A 78 -3.78 26.00 5.21
N TYR A 79 -3.47 24.89 5.89
CA TYR A 79 -2.30 24.82 6.78
C TYR A 79 -0.99 24.70 6.00
N PHE A 80 -0.99 23.89 4.92
CA PHE A 80 0.16 23.66 4.06
C PHE A 80 -0.16 24.08 2.62
N PRO A 81 0.06 25.35 2.24
CA PRO A 81 -0.26 25.83 0.89
C PRO A 81 0.65 25.21 -0.20
N ASN A 82 1.81 24.67 0.19
CA ASN A 82 2.72 24.01 -0.74
C ASN A 82 2.39 22.52 -0.88
N LYS A 83 2.13 22.06 -2.11
CA LYS A 83 1.84 20.65 -2.44
C LYS A 83 2.94 19.68 -1.99
N VAL A 84 4.20 20.11 -1.96
CA VAL A 84 5.31 19.26 -1.49
C VAL A 84 5.09 18.84 -0.04
N HIS A 85 4.57 19.74 0.81
CA HIS A 85 4.30 19.42 2.21
C HIS A 85 3.08 18.53 2.38
N GLN A 86 2.05 18.74 1.56
CA GLN A 86 0.86 17.88 1.53
C GLN A 86 1.24 16.44 1.17
N GLN A 87 2.08 16.27 0.14
CA GLN A 87 2.54 14.94 -0.30
C GLN A 87 3.37 14.22 0.77
N ILE A 88 4.26 14.93 1.46
CA ILE A 88 5.05 14.36 2.57
C ILE A 88 4.12 13.85 3.69
N VAL A 89 3.02 14.55 3.93
CA VAL A 89 2.05 14.20 4.98
C VAL A 89 1.17 13.01 4.56
N SER A 90 0.84 12.87 3.27
CA SER A 90 0.03 11.75 2.76
C SER A 90 0.83 10.47 2.46
N GLU A 91 2.15 10.56 2.30
CA GLU A 91 3.08 9.44 2.05
C GLU A 91 2.85 8.16 2.89
N PRO A 92 2.65 8.22 4.22
CA PRO A 92 2.42 7.01 5.02
C PRO A 92 1.09 6.33 4.70
N PHE A 93 0.05 7.11 4.39
CA PHE A 93 -1.26 6.57 4.01
C PHE A 93 -1.23 5.94 2.62
N ALA A 94 -0.52 6.57 1.69
CA ALA A 94 -0.28 6.05 0.34
C ALA A 94 0.50 4.71 0.39
N THR A 95 1.54 4.63 1.21
CA THR A 95 2.36 3.41 1.35
C THR A 95 1.59 2.24 1.96
N THR A 96 0.68 2.55 2.89
CA THR A 96 -0.14 1.52 3.58
C THR A 96 -1.41 1.16 2.80
N GLY A 97 -1.73 1.88 1.72
CA GLY A 97 -3.00 1.72 1.00
C GLY A 97 -4.23 2.02 1.86
N MET A 98 -4.08 2.86 2.89
CA MET A 98 -5.16 3.23 3.83
C MET A 98 -5.67 4.66 3.58
N GLU A 99 -5.50 5.16 2.35
CA GLU A 99 -6.01 6.47 1.95
C GLU A 99 -7.54 6.51 2.08
N GLY A 100 -8.06 7.55 2.73
CA GLY A 100 -9.51 7.74 2.90
C GLY A 100 -10.17 6.91 4.01
N ASN A 101 -9.43 6.04 4.70
CA ASN A 101 -9.99 5.19 5.77
C ASN A 101 -9.96 5.85 7.16
N TYR A 102 -9.16 6.90 7.34
CA TYR A 102 -8.94 7.55 8.64
C TYR A 102 -9.09 9.06 8.54
N ASP A 103 -9.85 9.63 9.47
CA ASP A 103 -9.81 11.04 9.77
C ASP A 103 -8.61 11.32 10.68
N VAL A 104 -7.86 12.37 10.35
CA VAL A 104 -6.62 12.74 11.03
C VAL A 104 -6.83 14.06 11.75
N VAL A 105 -6.77 14.01 13.09
CA VAL A 105 -6.79 15.20 13.94
C VAL A 105 -5.42 15.40 14.55
N ALA A 106 -4.72 16.44 14.11
CA ALA A 106 -3.37 16.74 14.55
C ALA A 106 -3.29 18.09 15.27
N ARG A 107 -2.56 18.10 16.39
CA ARG A 107 -2.10 19.31 17.06
C ARG A 107 -0.60 19.42 16.95
N ILE A 108 -0.12 20.49 16.31
CA ILE A 108 1.31 20.66 16.02
C ILE A 108 1.79 21.96 16.65
N VAL A 109 2.94 21.88 17.33
CA VAL A 109 3.59 23.03 17.98
C VAL A 109 5.08 23.05 17.67
N GLY A 110 5.64 24.26 17.62
CA GLY A 110 7.07 24.50 17.41
C GLY A 110 7.56 24.35 15.96
N GLY A 111 8.82 24.74 15.74
CA GLY A 111 9.48 24.69 14.43
C GLY A 111 8.86 25.59 13.37
N GLY A 112 9.20 25.32 12.10
CA GLY A 112 8.59 25.94 10.93
C GLY A 112 7.81 24.92 10.08
N VAL A 113 7.13 25.40 9.03
CA VAL A 113 6.22 24.61 8.18
C VAL A 113 6.84 23.29 7.68
N THR A 114 8.09 23.34 7.20
CA THR A 114 8.82 22.16 6.70
C THR A 114 9.10 21.12 7.79
N GLY A 115 9.40 21.59 9.01
CA GLY A 115 9.61 20.73 10.18
C GLY A 115 8.30 20.12 10.65
N GLN A 116 7.23 20.91 10.65
CA GLN A 116 5.89 20.48 11.03
C GLN A 116 5.32 19.41 10.11
N ALA A 117 5.44 19.55 8.79
CA ALA A 117 5.01 18.54 7.82
C ALA A 117 5.72 17.19 8.04
N GLY A 118 7.04 17.23 8.27
CA GLY A 118 7.79 16.01 8.54
C GLY A 118 7.57 15.43 9.94
N ALA A 119 7.19 16.25 10.93
CA ALA A 119 6.75 15.75 12.23
C ALA A 119 5.40 15.03 12.10
N LEU A 120 4.47 15.57 11.30
CA LEU A 120 3.16 14.97 11.07
C LEU A 120 3.25 13.63 10.33
N ARG A 121 4.16 13.50 9.35
CA ARG A 121 4.45 12.23 8.67
C ARG A 121 4.91 11.10 9.61
N LEU A 122 5.64 11.45 10.67
CA LEU A 122 6.19 10.48 11.64
C LEU A 122 5.21 10.15 12.78
N GLY A 123 4.12 10.91 12.89
CA GLY A 123 3.21 10.88 14.03
C GLY A 123 1.98 10.04 13.81
#